data_AF-A0A9X1STG9-F1
#
_entry.id   AF-A0A9X1STG9-F1
#
_cell.length_a   1.000
_cell.length_b   1.000
_cell.length_c   1.000
_cell.angle_alpha   90.00
_cell.angle_beta   90.00
_cell.angle_gamma   90.00
#
_symmetry.space_group_name_H-M   'P 1'
#
loop_
_entity.id
_entity.type
_entity.pdbx_description
1 polymer ?
#
loop_
_entity_poly.entity_id
_entity_poly.type
_entity_poly.pdbx_seq_one_letter_code
_entity_poly.pdbx_strand_id
1 'polypeptide(L)'
;MLLALSATSAPARPLPQKAAATSTASIIRPQADIQRQWPGGTAGSAAAAIDDAVQQPTAVPGTDFIYARNANRITEVSLANLALDDRVPGSVTAWFYANTGATTRLKVDLVRGEQVLNTTTLTGGSGFAWRSLSTTQGLDQAVINALSLRFTSLDGGDTNLRAAYASVASAPCDSTHPALGGYGGFGGTRWPAACWNPFTAQSPFNRALPANARLHPRSAQIVQRMRTDLPKNKQVANFVAHNDGSSGEPTYYARSSDPLYTIHCTANTDDPNGFGSSPCPMEGEKIRIPAQAVPEGGRAADSSKPLYERADAHITVVDQSTGKLTSFWQVQTVPLPAGGGRINVAWAGDSPVDGTGLSTRGSATAANYSSLAGRIRAEELQAGKIDHALLIGVRCDSGQYVFPANHSGLPCTKSKPALATADAPAMGSLLRLNMTTAQIDALPAAVPTWKRTILKAMSQYGMYIGETGSSFYFNVETESGNQYTSRGAPDAWLSFAASNNWPQVAANADYPYAHRLGSMRANADGIDWDAMVWSKLVVLDPCVTQGNC
;
A
#
# COMPACT_ATOMS: atom_id res chain seq x y z
N MET A 1 18.66 7.06 57.84
CA MET A 1 18.72 8.35 57.12
C MET A 1 18.85 8.02 55.63
N LEU A 2 17.71 7.92 54.95
CA LEU A 2 17.61 7.70 53.50
C LEU A 2 17.97 9.00 52.78
N LEU A 3 18.78 8.95 51.74
CA LEU A 3 18.78 9.95 50.66
C LEU A 3 18.50 9.24 49.35
N ALA A 4 17.29 9.46 48.84
CA ALA A 4 16.85 9.07 47.51
C ALA A 4 17.39 10.10 46.50
N LEU A 5 18.10 9.64 45.47
CA LEU A 5 18.29 10.43 44.26
C LEU A 5 17.10 10.20 43.32
N SER A 6 16.31 11.25 43.13
CA SER A 6 15.23 11.34 42.16
C SER A 6 15.78 11.53 40.75
N ALA A 7 15.52 10.58 39.86
CA ALA A 7 15.71 10.77 38.42
C ALA A 7 14.57 11.65 37.89
N THR A 8 14.89 12.90 37.56
CA THR A 8 13.96 13.81 36.87
C THR A 8 13.87 13.42 35.40
N SER A 9 12.69 12.99 34.96
CA SER A 9 12.35 12.84 33.55
C SER A 9 12.35 14.21 32.87
N ALA A 10 13.12 14.36 31.79
CA ALA A 10 13.04 15.53 30.94
C ALA A 10 11.67 15.54 30.22
N PRO A 11 10.95 16.67 30.18
CA PRO A 11 9.69 16.76 29.46
C PRO A 11 9.95 16.65 27.94
N ALA A 12 9.11 15.89 27.25
CA ALA A 12 9.11 15.80 25.80
C ALA A 12 8.93 17.19 25.19
N ARG A 13 9.86 17.57 24.29
CA ARG A 13 9.84 18.86 23.60
C ARG A 13 8.67 18.85 22.60
N PRO A 14 7.71 19.80 22.64
CA PRO A 14 6.68 19.87 21.63
C PRO A 14 7.31 20.19 20.27
N LEU A 15 6.94 19.43 19.24
CA LEU A 15 7.36 19.72 17.87
C LEU A 15 6.84 21.10 17.45
N PRO A 16 7.64 21.92 16.74
CA PRO A 16 7.20 23.22 16.27
C PRO A 16 6.05 23.07 15.26
N GLN A 17 4.90 23.69 15.54
CA GLN A 17 3.79 23.80 14.58
C GLN A 17 4.22 24.70 13.40
N LYS A 18 4.50 24.09 12.25
CA LYS A 18 4.63 24.79 10.97
C LYS A 18 3.23 25.01 10.37
N ALA A 19 3.05 26.12 9.66
CA ALA A 19 1.78 26.54 9.07
C ALA A 19 1.15 25.44 8.19
N ALA A 20 -0.18 25.28 8.28
CA ALA A 20 -0.94 24.23 7.62
C ALA A 20 -0.80 24.26 6.09
N ALA A 21 -0.48 23.11 5.48
CA ALA A 21 -0.46 22.92 4.04
C ALA A 21 -1.85 23.11 3.43
N THR A 22 -1.98 24.03 2.46
CA THR A 22 -3.25 24.35 1.78
C THR A 22 -3.65 23.28 0.74
N SER A 23 -4.90 22.84 0.80
CA SER A 23 -5.51 22.00 -0.24
C SER A 23 -5.63 22.77 -1.56
N THR A 24 -5.50 22.06 -2.69
CA THR A 24 -5.72 22.61 -4.04
C THR A 24 -6.75 21.77 -4.78
N ALA A 25 -7.53 22.39 -5.65
CA ALA A 25 -8.47 21.70 -6.52
C ALA A 25 -7.90 21.59 -7.94
N SER A 26 -7.79 20.36 -8.45
CA SER A 26 -7.42 20.08 -9.84
C SER A 26 -8.69 19.76 -10.64
N ILE A 27 -8.82 20.29 -11.85
CA ILE A 27 -9.97 20.04 -12.72
C ILE A 27 -9.66 18.88 -13.67
N ILE A 28 -10.55 17.88 -13.69
CA ILE A 28 -10.58 16.82 -14.69
C ILE A 28 -11.83 16.97 -15.56
N ARG A 29 -11.66 16.75 -16.86
CA ARG A 29 -12.63 17.11 -17.89
C ARG A 29 -13.11 15.87 -18.66
N PRO A 30 -14.30 15.90 -19.28
CA PRO A 30 -14.77 14.84 -20.15
C PRO A 30 -13.75 14.49 -21.23
N GLN A 31 -13.40 13.21 -21.37
CA GLN A 31 -12.37 12.76 -22.31
C GLN A 31 -12.94 11.93 -23.47
N ALA A 32 -13.85 11.00 -23.20
CA ALA A 32 -14.42 10.12 -24.23
C ALA A 32 -15.84 9.66 -23.88
N ASP A 33 -16.60 9.28 -24.91
CA ASP A 33 -17.91 8.64 -24.75
C ASP A 33 -17.72 7.19 -24.29
N ILE A 34 -18.29 6.82 -23.15
CA ILE A 34 -18.46 5.42 -22.74
C ILE A 34 -19.75 4.87 -23.35
N GLN A 35 -20.81 5.67 -23.29
CA GLN A 35 -22.11 5.33 -23.85
C GLN A 35 -22.80 6.61 -24.32
N ARG A 36 -23.46 6.58 -25.48
CA ARG A 36 -24.22 7.72 -25.99
C ARG A 36 -25.56 7.31 -26.54
N GLN A 37 -26.62 7.61 -25.80
CA GLN A 37 -28.00 7.41 -26.27
C GLN A 37 -28.78 8.71 -26.43
N TRP A 38 -28.23 9.85 -26.01
CA TRP A 38 -28.82 11.16 -26.23
C TRP A 38 -28.52 11.61 -27.67
N PRO A 39 -29.53 11.67 -28.56
CA PRO A 39 -29.31 11.83 -29.99
C PRO A 39 -29.36 13.30 -30.46
N GLY A 40 -29.63 14.25 -29.56
CA GLY A 40 -29.65 15.67 -29.88
C GLY A 40 -28.43 16.41 -29.33
N GLY A 41 -28.23 17.63 -29.86
CA GLY A 41 -27.13 18.50 -29.45
C GLY A 41 -26.09 18.70 -30.55
N THR A 42 -24.92 19.15 -30.16
CA THR A 42 -23.76 19.37 -31.04
C THR A 42 -23.31 18.05 -31.67
N ALA A 43 -22.89 18.14 -32.95
CA ALA A 43 -22.28 17.02 -33.66
C ALA A 43 -20.90 16.64 -33.06
N GLY A 44 -20.45 15.40 -33.28
CA GLY A 44 -19.24 14.88 -32.60
C GLY A 44 -19.58 14.34 -31.21
N SER A 45 -18.61 13.79 -30.47
CA SER A 45 -18.79 13.05 -29.19
C SER A 45 -19.54 13.85 -28.12
N ALA A 46 -20.26 13.17 -27.22
CA ALA A 46 -20.89 13.81 -26.07
C ALA A 46 -19.85 14.45 -25.14
N ALA A 47 -18.70 13.80 -24.93
CA ALA A 47 -17.60 14.34 -24.14
C ALA A 47 -17.11 15.70 -24.67
N ALA A 48 -16.82 15.80 -25.97
CA ALA A 48 -16.42 17.06 -26.59
C ALA A 48 -17.49 18.15 -26.48
N ALA A 49 -18.77 17.80 -26.64
CA ALA A 49 -19.87 18.76 -26.59
C ALA A 49 -20.14 19.34 -25.19
N ILE A 50 -19.54 18.78 -24.14
CA ILE A 50 -19.69 19.26 -22.76
C ILE A 50 -18.35 19.57 -22.07
N ASP A 51 -17.24 19.55 -22.82
CA ASP A 51 -15.91 19.95 -22.37
C ASP A 51 -15.62 21.44 -22.62
N ASP A 52 -16.55 22.29 -22.19
CA ASP A 52 -16.32 23.73 -22.24
C ASP A 52 -15.33 24.13 -21.15
N ALA A 53 -14.34 24.96 -21.50
CA ALA A 53 -13.32 25.51 -20.59
C ALA A 53 -13.87 26.54 -19.57
N VAL A 54 -15.04 26.25 -18.99
CA VAL A 54 -15.79 27.06 -18.03
C VAL A 54 -15.90 26.31 -16.70
N GLN A 55 -16.11 27.07 -15.63
CA GLN A 55 -16.29 26.57 -14.26
C GLN A 55 -17.40 27.37 -13.57
N GLN A 56 -18.03 26.78 -12.55
CA GLN A 56 -18.99 27.49 -11.69
C GLN A 56 -18.33 28.76 -11.08
N PRO A 57 -19.03 29.90 -10.96
CA PRO A 57 -20.42 30.17 -11.33
C PRO A 57 -20.63 30.68 -12.78
N THR A 58 -19.59 30.71 -13.61
CA THR A 58 -19.67 31.29 -14.96
C THR A 58 -20.77 30.63 -15.78
N ALA A 59 -21.68 31.44 -16.34
CA ALA A 59 -22.74 30.94 -17.19
C ALA A 59 -22.16 30.25 -18.44
N VAL A 60 -22.78 29.15 -18.86
CA VAL A 60 -22.30 28.35 -20.00
C VAL A 60 -23.04 28.78 -21.28
N PRO A 61 -22.31 29.16 -22.34
CA PRO A 61 -22.89 29.49 -23.64
C PRO A 61 -23.80 28.36 -24.15
N GLY A 62 -24.83 28.69 -24.92
CA GLY A 62 -25.70 27.70 -25.56
C GLY A 62 -25.16 27.15 -26.88
N THR A 63 -23.86 27.32 -27.15
CA THR A 63 -23.22 26.92 -28.40
C THR A 63 -23.06 25.42 -28.47
N ASP A 64 -22.60 24.80 -27.38
CA ASP A 64 -22.38 23.37 -27.28
C ASP A 64 -23.22 22.73 -26.17
N PHE A 65 -23.84 21.60 -26.54
CA PHE A 65 -24.69 20.84 -25.62
C PHE A 65 -24.98 19.44 -26.12
N ILE A 66 -25.41 18.57 -25.21
CA ILE A 66 -26.11 17.33 -25.52
C ILE A 66 -27.58 17.41 -25.08
N TYR A 67 -28.47 16.75 -25.81
CA TYR A 67 -29.92 16.78 -25.59
C TYR A 67 -30.53 15.38 -25.66
N ALA A 68 -31.27 15.00 -24.62
CA ALA A 68 -31.75 13.62 -24.46
C ALA A 68 -32.79 13.18 -25.50
N ARG A 69 -33.67 14.10 -25.94
CA ARG A 69 -34.85 13.88 -26.83
C ARG A 69 -35.90 12.88 -26.33
N ASN A 70 -35.49 11.83 -25.62
CA ASN A 70 -36.33 10.72 -25.17
C ASN A 70 -36.11 10.43 -23.69
N ALA A 71 -37.14 9.87 -23.04
CA ALA A 71 -37.05 9.37 -21.68
C ALA A 71 -36.19 8.10 -21.61
N ASN A 72 -35.65 7.83 -20.42
CA ASN A 72 -34.93 6.61 -20.06
C ASN A 72 -33.72 6.32 -20.96
N ARG A 73 -33.00 7.37 -21.36
CA ARG A 73 -31.76 7.27 -22.15
C ARG A 73 -30.56 7.65 -21.31
N ILE A 74 -29.47 6.92 -21.52
CA ILE A 74 -28.22 7.08 -20.80
C ILE A 74 -27.14 7.59 -21.73
N THR A 75 -26.47 8.66 -21.31
CA THR A 75 -25.18 9.08 -21.88
C THR A 75 -24.16 9.12 -20.76
N GLU A 76 -23.02 8.47 -20.96
CA GLU A 76 -21.93 8.38 -20.00
C GLU A 76 -20.62 8.77 -20.67
N VAL A 77 -19.85 9.63 -20.00
CA VAL A 77 -18.54 10.10 -20.46
C VAL A 77 -17.47 9.80 -19.43
N SER A 78 -16.31 9.33 -19.88
CA SER A 78 -15.13 9.23 -19.02
C SER A 78 -14.56 10.61 -18.70
N LEU A 79 -13.91 10.73 -17.54
CA LEU A 79 -13.13 11.92 -17.19
C LEU A 79 -11.65 11.66 -17.45
N ALA A 80 -10.90 12.74 -17.69
CA ALA A 80 -9.48 12.70 -17.92
C ALA A 80 -8.71 12.19 -16.69
N ASN A 81 -7.61 11.48 -16.94
CA ASN A 81 -6.71 11.03 -15.88
C ASN A 81 -6.06 12.22 -15.17
N LEU A 82 -5.82 12.06 -13.87
CA LEU A 82 -5.08 13.03 -13.05
C LEU A 82 -4.08 12.28 -12.19
N ALA A 83 -2.78 12.52 -12.43
CA ALA A 83 -1.74 12.08 -11.51
C ALA A 83 -1.88 12.86 -10.19
N LEU A 84 -2.03 12.13 -9.08
CA LEU A 84 -2.11 12.71 -7.74
C LEU A 84 -0.72 13.01 -7.17
N ASP A 85 0.32 12.33 -7.67
CA ASP A 85 1.71 12.47 -7.21
C ASP A 85 1.80 12.39 -5.67
N ASP A 86 2.38 13.43 -5.04
CA ASP A 86 2.52 13.55 -3.58
C ASP A 86 1.29 14.18 -2.93
N ARG A 87 0.08 13.85 -3.41
CA ARG A 87 -1.16 14.44 -2.87
C ARG A 87 -2.18 13.39 -2.49
N VAL A 88 -2.85 13.63 -1.37
CA VAL A 88 -3.98 12.81 -0.92
C VAL A 88 -5.28 13.43 -1.45
N PRO A 89 -6.12 12.68 -2.19
CA PRO A 89 -7.42 13.17 -2.61
C PRO A 89 -8.37 13.21 -1.40
N GLY A 90 -8.89 14.39 -1.08
CA GLY A 90 -9.84 14.61 0.02
C GLY A 90 -11.29 14.55 -0.44
N SER A 91 -11.58 15.04 -1.65
CA SER A 91 -12.91 14.95 -2.24
C SER A 91 -12.87 15.04 -3.76
N VAL A 92 -13.90 14.48 -4.39
CA VAL A 92 -14.22 14.74 -5.80
C VAL A 92 -15.59 15.41 -5.81
N THR A 93 -15.70 16.55 -6.49
CA THR A 93 -16.97 17.21 -6.76
C THR A 93 -17.18 17.26 -8.26
N ALA A 94 -18.18 16.53 -8.74
CA ALA A 94 -18.64 16.61 -10.11
C ALA A 94 -19.58 17.81 -10.26
N TRP A 95 -19.33 18.64 -11.25
CA TRP A 95 -20.10 19.81 -11.62
C TRP A 95 -20.71 19.62 -12.99
N PHE A 96 -21.95 20.08 -13.15
CA PHE A 96 -22.62 20.06 -14.44
C PHE A 96 -23.59 21.23 -14.59
N TYR A 97 -23.75 21.71 -15.82
CA TYR A 97 -24.66 22.80 -16.17
C TYR A 97 -25.79 22.27 -17.05
N ALA A 98 -26.99 22.17 -16.48
CA ALA A 98 -28.12 21.51 -17.12
C ALA A 98 -29.45 22.20 -16.85
N ASN A 99 -30.45 21.86 -17.66
CA ASN A 99 -31.85 22.17 -17.43
C ASN A 99 -32.72 20.90 -17.53
N THR A 100 -33.98 21.01 -17.11
CA THR A 100 -35.03 20.01 -17.32
C THR A 100 -36.36 20.67 -17.70
N GLY A 101 -37.08 20.06 -18.62
CA GLY A 101 -38.46 20.40 -18.96
C GLY A 101 -39.43 20.02 -17.84
N ALA A 102 -40.68 20.48 -17.95
CA ALA A 102 -41.67 20.40 -16.86
C ALA A 102 -41.87 18.98 -16.28
N THR A 103 -41.83 17.96 -17.14
CA THR A 103 -42.05 16.55 -16.76
C THR A 103 -40.78 15.70 -16.79
N THR A 104 -39.63 16.27 -17.18
CA THR A 104 -38.38 15.51 -17.30
C THR A 104 -37.57 15.63 -16.03
N ARG A 105 -37.08 14.51 -15.48
CA ARG A 105 -36.05 14.53 -14.45
C ARG A 105 -34.70 14.16 -15.05
N LEU A 106 -33.62 14.68 -14.48
CA LEU A 106 -32.26 14.32 -14.87
C LEU A 106 -31.55 13.71 -13.67
N LYS A 107 -31.25 12.40 -13.75
CA LYS A 107 -30.37 11.73 -12.79
C LYS A 107 -28.92 11.83 -13.27
N VAL A 108 -28.03 12.23 -12.38
CA VAL A 108 -26.59 12.31 -12.63
C VAL A 108 -25.87 11.47 -11.59
N ASP A 109 -25.10 10.50 -12.07
CA ASP A 109 -24.26 9.64 -11.25
C ASP A 109 -22.79 9.97 -11.48
N LEU A 110 -22.02 10.04 -10.39
CA LEU A 110 -20.56 9.95 -10.41
C LEU A 110 -20.20 8.49 -10.26
N VAL A 111 -19.50 7.92 -11.23
CA VAL A 111 -19.34 6.48 -11.38
C VAL A 111 -17.86 6.12 -11.46
N ARG A 112 -17.52 4.91 -10.98
CA ARG A 112 -16.25 4.23 -11.18
C ARG A 112 -16.54 2.84 -11.75
N GLY A 113 -16.33 2.65 -13.05
CA GLY A 113 -16.73 1.42 -13.73
C GLY A 113 -18.24 1.19 -13.65
N GLU A 114 -18.68 0.14 -12.95
CA GLU A 114 -20.11 -0.10 -12.70
C GLU A 114 -20.60 0.46 -11.36
N GLN A 115 -19.69 0.83 -10.46
CA GLN A 115 -20.01 1.30 -9.12
C GLN A 115 -20.43 2.78 -9.14
N VAL A 116 -21.62 3.08 -8.62
CA VAL A 116 -22.06 4.46 -8.38
C VAL A 116 -21.46 4.96 -7.08
N LEU A 117 -20.66 6.03 -7.14
CA LEU A 117 -20.03 6.66 -5.98
C LEU A 117 -20.95 7.67 -5.30
N ASN A 118 -21.74 8.41 -6.09
CA ASN A 118 -22.81 9.27 -5.61
C ASN A 118 -23.81 9.58 -6.73
N THR A 119 -25.01 10.01 -6.36
CA THR A 119 -26.12 10.35 -7.26
C THR A 119 -26.74 11.68 -6.85
N THR A 120 -27.15 12.47 -7.84
CA THR A 120 -28.12 13.55 -7.66
C THR A 120 -29.22 13.47 -8.72
N THR A 121 -30.39 14.03 -8.44
CA THR A 121 -31.52 14.06 -9.40
C THR A 121 -32.14 15.44 -9.43
N LEU A 122 -32.19 16.05 -10.62
CA LEU A 122 -32.92 17.29 -10.87
C LEU A 122 -34.39 16.98 -11.09
N THR A 123 -35.25 17.75 -10.42
CA THR A 123 -36.70 17.73 -10.62
C THR A 123 -37.08 18.37 -11.95
N GLY A 124 -38.29 18.09 -12.43
CA GLY A 124 -38.85 18.75 -13.61
C GLY A 124 -38.99 20.26 -13.44
N GLY A 125 -38.86 20.98 -14.55
CA GLY A 125 -38.96 22.44 -14.61
C GLY A 125 -37.73 23.19 -14.09
N SER A 126 -36.58 22.53 -13.97
CA SER A 126 -35.34 23.18 -13.54
C SER A 126 -34.72 23.99 -14.68
N GLY A 127 -34.55 25.30 -14.50
CA GLY A 127 -33.81 26.14 -15.44
C GLY A 127 -32.31 25.81 -15.49
N PHE A 128 -31.63 26.33 -16.52
CA PHE A 128 -30.17 26.19 -16.67
C PHE A 128 -29.41 26.76 -15.48
N ALA A 129 -28.66 25.92 -14.79
CA ALA A 129 -27.78 26.33 -13.71
C ALA A 129 -26.73 25.26 -13.39
N TRP A 130 -25.66 25.68 -12.72
CA TRP A 130 -24.68 24.75 -12.16
C TRP A 130 -25.29 23.92 -11.04
N ARG A 131 -24.98 22.64 -11.03
CA ARG A 131 -25.32 21.65 -10.01
C ARG A 131 -24.10 20.79 -9.74
N SER A 132 -24.09 20.16 -8.58
CA SER A 132 -22.97 19.31 -8.19
C SER A 132 -23.40 18.12 -7.35
N LEU A 133 -22.51 17.14 -7.31
CA LEU A 133 -22.51 16.01 -6.40
C LEU A 133 -21.07 15.74 -5.97
N SER A 134 -20.86 15.33 -4.72
CA SER A 134 -19.52 15.14 -4.16
C SER A 134 -19.36 13.78 -3.50
N THR A 135 -18.16 13.22 -3.53
CA THR A 135 -17.79 12.05 -2.73
C THR A 135 -16.45 12.28 -2.05
N THR A 136 -16.27 11.64 -0.91
CA THR A 136 -15.01 11.55 -0.16
C THR A 136 -14.59 10.10 0.06
N GLN A 137 -15.34 9.14 -0.49
CA GLN A 137 -15.20 7.73 -0.14
C GLN A 137 -14.31 6.99 -1.13
N GLY A 138 -13.33 6.26 -0.60
CA GLY A 138 -12.49 5.33 -1.37
C GLY A 138 -11.69 6.01 -2.47
N LEU A 139 -11.31 7.28 -2.31
CA LEU A 139 -10.58 8.01 -3.34
C LEU A 139 -9.10 7.61 -3.33
N ASP A 140 -8.63 7.14 -4.50
CA ASP A 140 -7.24 6.83 -4.77
C ASP A 140 -6.92 7.10 -6.25
N GLN A 141 -5.67 6.85 -6.67
CA GLN A 141 -5.23 7.12 -8.05
C GLN A 141 -6.01 6.30 -9.09
N ALA A 142 -6.33 5.04 -8.77
CA ALA A 142 -7.08 4.16 -9.65
C ALA A 142 -8.54 4.61 -9.80
N VAL A 143 -9.17 5.07 -8.71
CA VAL A 143 -10.51 5.66 -8.72
C VAL A 143 -10.52 6.92 -9.55
N ILE A 144 -9.62 7.87 -9.29
CA ILE A 144 -9.55 9.15 -10.03
C ILE A 144 -9.42 8.91 -11.54
N ASN A 145 -8.58 7.96 -11.96
CA ASN A 145 -8.39 7.62 -13.38
C ASN A 145 -9.54 6.81 -14.00
N ALA A 146 -10.45 6.28 -13.19
CA ALA A 146 -11.59 5.48 -13.64
C ALA A 146 -12.93 6.23 -13.51
N LEU A 147 -12.91 7.52 -13.20
CA LEU A 147 -14.14 8.29 -13.01
C LEU A 147 -14.87 8.53 -14.34
N SER A 148 -16.19 8.43 -14.27
CA SER A 148 -17.11 8.84 -15.33
C SER A 148 -18.31 9.59 -14.77
N LEU A 149 -18.98 10.35 -15.64
CA LEU A 149 -20.26 10.99 -15.34
C LEU A 149 -21.34 10.37 -16.21
N ARG A 150 -22.38 9.84 -15.56
CA ARG A 150 -23.51 9.19 -16.22
C ARG A 150 -24.77 10.05 -16.06
N PHE A 151 -25.37 10.41 -17.19
CA PHE A 151 -26.56 11.24 -17.28
C PHE A 151 -27.73 10.40 -17.77
N THR A 152 -28.82 10.35 -17.00
CA THR A 152 -30.02 9.60 -17.33
C THR A 152 -31.24 10.51 -17.36
N SER A 153 -31.90 10.60 -18.52
CA SER A 153 -33.20 11.25 -18.62
C SER A 153 -34.27 10.33 -18.03
N LEU A 154 -35.13 10.86 -17.17
CA LEU A 154 -36.20 10.13 -16.51
C LEU A 154 -37.53 10.79 -16.82
N ASP A 155 -38.57 9.98 -17.01
CA ASP A 155 -39.98 10.35 -17.27
C ASP A 155 -40.24 11.15 -18.57
N GLY A 156 -39.26 11.91 -19.06
CA GLY A 156 -39.30 12.69 -20.30
C GLY A 156 -37.91 12.83 -20.93
N GLY A 157 -37.85 13.47 -22.10
CA GLY A 157 -36.61 13.66 -22.87
C GLY A 157 -36.13 15.11 -22.97
N ASP A 158 -36.82 16.04 -22.32
CA ASP A 158 -36.52 17.46 -22.40
C ASP A 158 -35.46 17.83 -21.36
N THR A 159 -34.19 17.51 -21.61
CA THR A 159 -33.08 17.91 -20.76
C THR A 159 -31.82 18.10 -21.57
N ASN A 160 -31.12 19.20 -21.30
CA ASN A 160 -29.88 19.56 -21.98
C ASN A 160 -28.75 19.65 -20.96
N LEU A 161 -27.55 19.29 -21.39
CA LEU A 161 -26.31 19.45 -20.64
C LEU A 161 -25.34 20.25 -21.50
N ARG A 162 -24.79 21.35 -20.99
CA ARG A 162 -23.87 22.23 -21.73
C ARG A 162 -22.42 22.09 -21.33
N ALA A 163 -22.18 21.82 -20.04
CA ALA A 163 -20.83 21.61 -19.54
C ALA A 163 -20.85 20.61 -18.39
N ALA A 164 -19.77 19.84 -18.27
CA ALA A 164 -19.50 19.02 -17.10
C ALA A 164 -17.99 18.94 -16.84
N TYR A 165 -17.62 18.83 -15.57
CA TYR A 165 -16.24 18.55 -15.14
C TYR A 165 -16.27 17.96 -13.74
N ALA A 166 -15.14 17.48 -13.23
CA ALA A 166 -14.99 17.24 -11.80
C ALA A 166 -13.77 18.00 -11.24
N SER A 167 -13.91 18.49 -10.02
CA SER A 167 -12.82 19.06 -9.24
C SER A 167 -12.36 18.03 -8.21
N VAL A 168 -11.09 17.66 -8.25
CA VAL A 168 -10.44 16.80 -7.27
C VAL A 168 -9.73 17.70 -6.27
N ALA A 169 -10.28 17.81 -5.06
CA ALA A 169 -9.61 18.49 -3.97
C ALA A 169 -8.57 17.53 -3.39
N SER A 170 -7.31 17.93 -3.43
CA SER A 170 -6.21 17.15 -2.85
C SER A 170 -5.30 18.05 -2.03
N ALA A 171 -4.59 17.48 -1.08
CA ALA A 171 -3.65 18.21 -0.23
C ALA A 171 -2.24 17.62 -0.35
N PRO A 172 -1.18 18.44 -0.25
CA PRO A 172 0.18 17.93 -0.27
C PRO A 172 0.40 16.95 0.88
N CYS A 173 1.17 15.93 0.58
CA CYS A 173 1.69 15.00 1.54
C CYS A 173 2.95 15.57 2.18
N ASP A 174 2.79 16.26 3.30
CA ASP A 174 3.93 16.61 4.14
C ASP A 174 3.69 16.18 5.59
N SER A 175 4.76 16.20 6.38
CA SER A 175 4.74 15.89 7.81
C SER A 175 3.89 16.86 8.66
N THR A 176 3.16 17.79 8.04
CA THR A 176 2.26 18.77 8.67
C THR A 176 0.82 18.67 8.15
N HIS A 177 0.54 17.77 7.20
CA HIS A 177 -0.80 17.50 6.69
C HIS A 177 -1.73 17.08 7.84
N PRO A 178 -3.00 17.47 7.94
CA PRO A 178 -3.86 17.05 9.07
C PRO A 178 -4.06 15.53 9.22
N ALA A 179 -3.77 14.76 8.16
CA ALA A 179 -3.67 13.30 8.20
C ALA A 179 -2.24 12.75 8.43
N LEU A 180 -1.19 13.59 8.47
CA LEU A 180 0.23 13.25 8.70
C LEU A 180 0.98 14.23 9.63
N GLY A 181 0.31 15.11 10.37
CA GLY A 181 0.88 16.38 10.82
C GLY A 181 0.35 16.99 12.12
N GLY A 182 -0.42 16.21 12.88
CA GLY A 182 0.22 15.66 14.06
C GLY A 182 0.49 14.20 13.71
N TYR A 183 1.68 13.67 13.98
CA TYR A 183 1.79 12.23 14.12
C TYR A 183 0.72 11.78 15.12
N GLY A 184 -0.28 11.02 14.65
CA GLY A 184 -1.45 10.66 15.44
C GLY A 184 -2.80 10.85 14.74
N GLY A 185 -3.83 10.17 15.27
CA GLY A 185 -5.20 10.20 14.74
C GLY A 185 -5.57 9.02 13.84
N PHE A 186 -4.61 8.15 13.52
CA PHE A 186 -4.85 6.84 12.93
C PHE A 186 -5.57 5.91 13.92
N GLY A 187 -6.12 4.83 13.39
CA GLY A 187 -6.95 3.87 14.12
C GLY A 187 -8.45 4.16 14.00
N GLY A 188 -9.27 3.27 14.55
CA GLY A 188 -10.67 3.21 14.13
C GLY A 188 -10.72 2.78 12.67
N THR A 189 -11.29 3.61 11.80
CA THR A 189 -11.39 3.42 10.35
C THR A 189 -10.49 4.37 9.54
N ARG A 190 -9.41 4.89 10.15
CA ARG A 190 -8.46 5.81 9.51
C ARG A 190 -7.06 5.20 9.47
N TRP A 191 -6.53 5.01 8.27
CA TRP A 191 -5.17 4.55 8.01
C TRP A 191 -4.30 5.67 7.44
N PRO A 192 -2.97 5.58 7.57
CA PRO A 192 -2.09 6.55 6.93
C PRO A 192 -2.23 6.52 5.42
N ALA A 193 -2.28 7.69 4.79
CA ALA A 193 -2.35 7.80 3.34
C ALA A 193 -1.09 7.23 2.66
N ALA A 194 -1.16 7.03 1.34
CA ALA A 194 -0.08 6.48 0.51
C ALA A 194 1.28 7.18 0.69
N CYS A 195 1.25 8.48 0.95
CA CYS A 195 2.46 9.28 1.10
C CYS A 195 3.00 9.35 2.53
N TRP A 196 2.34 8.71 3.50
CA TRP A 196 2.97 8.47 4.79
C TRP A 196 4.15 7.53 4.59
N ASN A 197 5.36 8.07 4.65
CA ASN A 197 6.56 7.25 4.58
C ASN A 197 7.14 7.15 5.99
N PRO A 198 7.01 6.01 6.70
CA PRO A 198 7.68 5.85 7.99
C PRO A 198 9.19 5.95 7.77
N PHE A 199 9.89 6.38 8.82
CA PHE A 199 11.33 6.64 8.90
C PHE A 199 11.80 7.92 8.20
N THR A 200 12.98 8.37 8.59
CA THR A 200 13.61 9.59 8.06
C THR A 200 14.01 9.44 6.60
N ALA A 201 14.24 10.56 5.92
CA ALA A 201 14.87 10.58 4.61
C ALA A 201 16.30 9.98 4.60
N GLN A 202 16.95 9.85 5.77
CA GLN A 202 18.25 9.20 5.92
C GLN A 202 18.14 7.69 6.08
N SER A 203 16.93 7.14 6.26
CA SER A 203 16.69 5.71 6.27
C SER A 203 17.25 5.06 4.99
N PRO A 204 17.97 3.93 5.06
CA PRO A 204 18.34 3.17 3.88
C PRO A 204 17.14 2.80 3.00
N PHE A 205 15.94 2.69 3.57
CA PHE A 205 14.72 2.38 2.83
C PHE A 205 14.15 3.59 2.09
N ASN A 206 14.38 4.81 2.54
CA ASN A 206 13.74 6.02 1.98
C ASN A 206 14.67 6.84 1.07
N ARG A 207 15.89 6.33 0.80
CA ARG A 207 16.84 6.97 -0.10
C ARG A 207 16.70 6.41 -1.51
N ALA A 208 16.48 7.30 -2.47
CA ALA A 208 16.59 6.94 -3.87
C ALA A 208 18.03 6.50 -4.20
N LEU A 209 18.16 5.50 -5.06
CA LEU A 209 19.43 4.98 -5.52
C LEU A 209 20.15 6.03 -6.37
N PRO A 210 21.48 6.17 -6.20
CA PRO A 210 22.25 7.03 -7.09
C PRO A 210 22.19 6.50 -8.52
N ALA A 211 22.18 7.41 -9.50
CA ALA A 211 22.09 7.05 -10.92
C ALA A 211 23.18 6.03 -11.32
N ASN A 212 24.39 6.24 -10.81
CA ASN A 212 25.59 5.42 -11.05
C ASN A 212 25.94 4.54 -9.84
N ALA A 213 24.94 3.92 -9.20
CA ALA A 213 25.16 3.00 -8.08
C ALA A 213 26.16 1.90 -8.43
N ARG A 214 27.19 1.73 -7.58
CA ARG A 214 28.22 0.70 -7.78
C ARG A 214 27.60 -0.69 -7.68
N LEU A 215 27.93 -1.55 -8.64
CA LEU A 215 27.51 -2.96 -8.62
C LEU A 215 28.41 -3.78 -7.71
N HIS A 216 27.82 -4.76 -7.04
CA HIS A 216 28.57 -5.78 -6.32
C HIS A 216 29.44 -6.56 -7.33
N PRO A 217 30.72 -6.86 -7.04
CA PRO A 217 31.61 -7.55 -7.97
C PRO A 217 31.10 -8.92 -8.44
N ARG A 218 30.26 -9.57 -7.63
CA ARG A 218 29.60 -10.85 -7.95
C ARG A 218 28.12 -10.72 -8.30
N SER A 219 27.65 -9.54 -8.70
CA SER A 219 26.23 -9.28 -8.97
C SER A 219 25.62 -10.30 -9.94
N ALA A 220 26.31 -10.59 -11.04
CA ALA A 220 25.81 -11.52 -12.07
C ALA A 220 25.62 -12.94 -11.52
N GLN A 221 26.56 -13.44 -10.73
CA GLN A 221 26.52 -14.77 -10.13
C GLN A 221 25.40 -14.88 -9.08
N ILE A 222 25.25 -13.86 -8.22
CA ILE A 222 24.21 -13.85 -7.21
C ILE A 222 22.81 -13.80 -7.86
N VAL A 223 22.61 -12.92 -8.86
CA VAL A 223 21.33 -12.84 -9.58
C VAL A 223 21.04 -14.14 -10.33
N GLN A 224 22.05 -14.75 -10.95
CA GLN A 224 21.90 -16.06 -11.59
C GLN A 224 21.44 -17.10 -10.57
N ARG A 225 22.09 -17.18 -9.40
CA ARG A 225 21.72 -18.11 -8.33
C ARG A 225 20.30 -17.90 -7.83
N MET A 226 19.87 -16.65 -7.66
CA MET A 226 18.49 -16.30 -7.26
C MET A 226 17.44 -16.67 -8.30
N ARG A 227 17.80 -16.76 -9.58
CA ARG A 227 16.88 -17.10 -10.68
C ARG A 227 16.92 -18.57 -11.11
N THR A 228 17.95 -19.33 -10.72
CA THR A 228 18.09 -20.73 -11.17
C THR A 228 17.84 -21.74 -10.06
N ASP A 229 18.75 -21.85 -9.10
CA ASP A 229 18.86 -23.05 -8.25
C ASP A 229 18.41 -22.81 -6.81
N LEU A 230 18.40 -21.55 -6.38
CA LEU A 230 17.88 -21.17 -5.08
C LEU A 230 16.35 -21.40 -4.99
N PRO A 231 15.51 -20.84 -5.88
CA PRO A 231 14.06 -20.97 -5.79
C PRO A 231 13.58 -22.39 -6.13
N LYS A 232 12.44 -22.82 -5.59
CA LYS A 232 11.72 -24.00 -6.11
C LYS A 232 10.93 -23.65 -7.37
N ASN A 233 10.38 -22.44 -7.40
CA ASN A 233 9.57 -21.92 -8.49
C ASN A 233 10.32 -20.78 -9.19
N LYS A 234 10.54 -20.92 -10.50
CA LYS A 234 11.33 -19.97 -11.30
C LYS A 234 10.55 -18.73 -11.73
N GLN A 235 10.02 -18.01 -10.74
CA GLN A 235 9.26 -16.77 -10.88
C GLN A 235 9.18 -16.06 -9.52
N VAL A 236 8.75 -14.81 -9.50
CA VAL A 236 8.39 -14.09 -8.26
C VAL A 236 7.12 -14.66 -7.64
N ALA A 237 6.96 -14.54 -6.31
CA ALA A 237 5.72 -14.96 -5.64
C ALA A 237 4.54 -14.09 -6.09
N ASN A 238 3.31 -14.58 -5.90
CA ASN A 238 2.14 -13.71 -6.11
C ASN A 238 2.02 -12.75 -4.95
N PHE A 239 1.61 -11.51 -5.23
CA PHE A 239 0.91 -10.73 -4.23
C PHE A 239 -0.45 -11.39 -4.04
N VAL A 240 -0.84 -11.57 -2.78
CA VAL A 240 -2.03 -12.32 -2.43
C VAL A 240 -2.88 -11.52 -1.45
N ALA A 241 -4.17 -11.46 -1.73
CA ALA A 241 -5.19 -10.99 -0.81
C ALA A 241 -6.06 -12.18 -0.43
N HIS A 242 -6.11 -12.52 0.86
CA HIS A 242 -7.01 -13.57 1.35
C HIS A 242 -8.42 -13.00 1.55
N ASN A 243 -9.44 -13.82 1.30
CA ASN A 243 -10.83 -13.40 1.50
C ASN A 243 -11.16 -13.08 2.97
N ASP A 244 -10.37 -13.60 3.91
CA ASP A 244 -10.48 -13.31 5.35
C ASP A 244 -9.50 -12.21 5.81
N GLY A 245 -8.77 -11.58 4.87
CA GLY A 245 -7.78 -10.55 5.11
C GLY A 245 -6.47 -11.06 5.73
N SER A 246 -6.28 -12.36 5.91
CA SER A 246 -5.17 -12.90 6.71
C SER A 246 -3.79 -12.93 6.02
N SER A 247 -3.69 -12.49 4.76
CA SER A 247 -2.43 -12.45 4.00
C SER A 247 -1.66 -11.16 4.27
N GLY A 248 -0.35 -11.25 4.49
CA GLY A 248 0.51 -10.12 4.85
C GLY A 248 0.52 -9.85 6.34
N GLU A 249 1.36 -8.92 6.77
CA GLU A 249 1.63 -8.65 8.18
C GLU A 249 0.93 -7.36 8.67
N PRO A 250 0.05 -7.42 9.69
CA PRO A 250 -0.79 -6.29 10.06
C PRO A 250 -0.05 -5.19 10.85
N THR A 251 -0.47 -3.95 10.60
CA THR A 251 -0.08 -2.77 11.37
C THR A 251 -1.27 -2.14 12.07
N TYR A 252 -1.13 -1.93 13.39
CA TYR A 252 -2.13 -1.32 14.24
C TYR A 252 -1.63 -0.02 14.85
N TYR A 253 -2.50 0.98 14.92
CA TYR A 253 -2.16 2.30 15.46
C TYR A 253 -2.80 2.48 16.84
N ALA A 254 -1.98 2.37 17.88
CA ALA A 254 -2.44 2.39 19.25
C ALA A 254 -2.82 3.81 19.72
N ARG A 255 -3.73 3.85 20.70
CA ARG A 255 -4.22 5.02 21.42
C ARG A 255 -4.03 4.83 22.91
N SER A 256 -4.03 5.93 23.66
CA SER A 256 -3.93 5.89 25.12
C SER A 256 -5.07 5.12 25.80
N SER A 257 -6.22 5.00 25.13
CA SER A 257 -7.39 4.24 25.59
C SER A 257 -7.31 2.73 25.33
N ASP A 258 -6.38 2.26 24.50
CA ASP A 258 -6.29 0.85 24.16
C ASP A 258 -5.80 0.02 25.35
N PRO A 259 -6.10 -1.29 25.43
CA PRO A 259 -5.63 -2.12 26.52
C PRO A 259 -4.09 -2.18 26.64
N LEU A 260 -3.60 -2.31 27.87
CA LEU A 260 -2.17 -2.35 28.19
C LEU A 260 -1.71 -3.81 28.34
N TYR A 261 -0.69 -4.21 27.59
CA TYR A 261 -0.09 -5.53 27.63
C TYR A 261 1.36 -5.46 28.13
N THR A 262 1.77 -6.48 28.87
CA THR A 262 3.15 -6.73 29.26
C THR A 262 3.70 -7.84 28.38
N ILE A 263 4.80 -7.55 27.69
CA ILE A 263 5.44 -8.47 26.76
C ILE A 263 6.13 -9.59 27.53
N HIS A 264 5.94 -10.83 27.07
CA HIS A 264 6.69 -11.99 27.51
C HIS A 264 7.22 -12.76 26.30
N CYS A 265 8.54 -12.74 26.12
CA CYS A 265 9.27 -13.48 25.11
C CYS A 265 9.50 -14.92 25.60
N THR A 266 9.04 -15.89 24.82
CA THR A 266 9.17 -17.32 25.14
C THR A 266 10.35 -17.97 24.44
N ALA A 267 10.92 -17.35 23.41
CA ALA A 267 12.14 -17.83 22.79
C ALA A 267 13.33 -17.26 23.58
N ASN A 268 14.15 -18.12 24.16
CA ASN A 268 15.27 -17.70 25.00
C ASN A 268 16.57 -18.48 24.74
N THR A 269 16.54 -19.66 24.09
CA THR A 269 17.76 -20.43 23.74
C THR A 269 17.63 -21.40 22.56
N ASP A 270 16.42 -21.70 22.09
CA ASP A 270 16.18 -22.86 21.22
C ASP A 270 16.27 -22.55 19.71
N ASP A 271 16.80 -21.38 19.35
CA ASP A 271 17.01 -21.05 17.96
C ASP A 271 18.36 -21.59 17.46
N PRO A 272 18.40 -22.69 16.67
CA PRO A 272 19.64 -23.20 16.09
C PRO A 272 20.31 -22.23 15.11
N ASN A 273 19.62 -21.17 14.67
CA ASN A 273 20.12 -20.13 13.78
C ASN A 273 20.56 -18.87 14.53
N GLY A 274 20.41 -18.82 15.86
CA GLY A 274 20.85 -17.69 16.68
C GLY A 274 20.02 -16.42 16.50
N PHE A 275 18.79 -16.54 16.00
CA PHE A 275 17.89 -15.39 15.83
C PHE A 275 17.47 -14.80 17.18
N GLY A 276 17.52 -13.47 17.26
CA GLY A 276 17.18 -12.71 18.46
C GLY A 276 18.32 -12.59 19.48
N SER A 277 18.26 -11.54 20.30
CA SER A 277 19.19 -11.37 21.43
C SER A 277 18.65 -12.11 22.65
N SER A 278 19.48 -12.92 23.30
CA SER A 278 19.13 -13.56 24.58
C SER A 278 19.88 -12.87 25.74
N PRO A 279 19.19 -12.41 26.79
CA PRO A 279 17.73 -12.40 26.95
C PRO A 279 17.04 -11.41 26.01
N CYS A 280 15.75 -11.66 25.70
CA CYS A 280 14.92 -10.79 24.87
C CYS A 280 14.89 -9.35 25.43
N PRO A 281 15.37 -8.33 24.71
CA PRO A 281 15.43 -6.95 25.24
C PRO A 281 14.07 -6.31 25.52
N MET A 282 13.00 -6.92 25.00
CA MET A 282 11.62 -6.46 25.14
C MET A 282 10.86 -7.17 26.27
N GLU A 283 11.49 -8.10 26.99
CA GLU A 283 10.84 -8.80 28.10
C GLU A 283 10.35 -7.82 29.17
N GLY A 284 9.09 -7.96 29.59
CA GLY A 284 8.47 -7.13 30.63
C GLY A 284 8.07 -5.72 30.19
N GLU A 285 8.38 -5.32 28.96
CA GLU A 285 7.97 -4.02 28.41
C GLU A 285 6.44 -3.92 28.32
N LYS A 286 5.93 -2.71 28.58
CA LYS A 286 4.48 -2.44 28.54
C LYS A 286 4.12 -1.65 27.31
N ILE A 287 3.13 -2.13 26.56
CA ILE A 287 2.64 -1.48 25.35
C ILE A 287 1.12 -1.47 25.27
N ARG A 288 0.56 -0.46 24.60
CA ARG A 288 -0.87 -0.37 24.28
C ARG A 288 -1.10 -1.08 22.95
N ILE A 289 -2.05 -2.00 22.88
CA ILE A 289 -2.43 -2.68 21.63
C ILE A 289 -3.95 -2.55 21.48
N PRO A 290 -4.47 -2.14 20.31
CA PRO A 290 -5.90 -2.12 20.10
C PRO A 290 -6.54 -3.48 20.39
N ALA A 291 -7.66 -3.51 21.13
CA ALA A 291 -8.30 -4.76 21.58
C ALA A 291 -8.71 -5.71 20.43
N GLN A 292 -8.91 -5.14 19.24
CA GLN A 292 -9.27 -5.85 18.02
C GLN A 292 -8.05 -6.33 17.22
N ALA A 293 -6.83 -6.12 17.68
CA ALA A 293 -5.65 -6.55 16.93
C ALA A 293 -5.65 -8.08 16.75
N VAL A 294 -5.42 -8.51 15.52
CA VAL A 294 -5.38 -9.89 15.07
C VAL A 294 -4.02 -10.10 14.40
N PRO A 295 -3.26 -11.14 14.75
CA PRO A 295 -1.98 -11.40 14.09
C PRO A 295 -2.18 -11.81 12.64
N GLU A 296 -1.10 -11.69 11.86
CA GLU A 296 -0.97 -12.31 10.55
C GLU A 296 -1.55 -13.73 10.53
N GLY A 297 -2.21 -14.11 9.43
CA GLY A 297 -2.78 -15.43 9.28
C GLY A 297 -4.03 -15.66 10.14
N GLY A 298 -4.44 -14.70 10.96
CA GLY A 298 -5.61 -14.80 11.83
C GLY A 298 -5.49 -15.87 12.93
N ARG A 299 -4.26 -16.34 13.21
CA ARG A 299 -4.03 -17.50 14.08
C ARG A 299 -2.84 -17.29 15.00
N ALA A 300 -2.92 -17.89 16.18
CA ALA A 300 -1.81 -17.91 17.12
C ALA A 300 -0.70 -18.87 16.67
N ALA A 301 0.54 -18.54 17.04
CA ALA A 301 1.66 -19.46 17.01
C ALA A 301 1.53 -20.50 18.14
N ASP A 302 1.44 -21.77 17.78
CA ASP A 302 1.32 -22.89 18.71
C ASP A 302 2.65 -23.18 19.39
N SER A 303 2.82 -22.73 20.64
CA SER A 303 4.06 -22.90 21.40
C SER A 303 4.42 -24.35 21.70
N SER A 304 3.51 -25.32 21.47
CA SER A 304 3.81 -26.75 21.60
C SER A 304 4.60 -27.32 20.40
N LYS A 305 4.63 -26.62 19.27
CA LYS A 305 5.36 -27.03 18.07
C LYS A 305 6.81 -26.55 18.07
N PRO A 306 7.71 -27.19 17.29
CA PRO A 306 9.05 -26.66 17.01
C PRO A 306 8.97 -25.23 16.48
N LEU A 307 9.92 -24.36 16.86
CA LEU A 307 9.89 -22.92 16.57
C LEU A 307 9.55 -22.60 15.11
N TYR A 308 10.18 -23.29 14.16
CA TYR A 308 10.02 -23.10 12.71
C TYR A 308 8.84 -23.84 12.07
N GLU A 309 8.01 -24.52 12.87
CA GLU A 309 6.76 -25.15 12.43
C GLU A 309 5.52 -24.39 12.94
N ARG A 310 5.74 -23.30 13.67
CA ARG A 310 4.68 -22.41 14.15
C ARG A 310 4.27 -21.45 13.04
N ALA A 311 3.09 -20.85 13.19
CA ALA A 311 2.71 -19.73 12.35
C ALA A 311 3.55 -18.49 12.70
N ASP A 312 3.89 -17.66 11.71
CA ASP A 312 4.64 -16.42 11.94
C ASP A 312 3.86 -15.44 12.82
N ALA A 313 2.55 -15.28 12.58
CA ALA A 313 1.63 -14.59 13.47
C ALA A 313 2.15 -13.21 13.92
N HIS A 314 2.67 -12.43 12.96
CA HIS A 314 3.21 -11.10 13.22
C HIS A 314 2.13 -10.11 13.67
N ILE A 315 2.52 -9.16 14.51
CA ILE A 315 1.76 -7.94 14.83
C ILE A 315 2.73 -6.77 14.84
N THR A 316 2.40 -5.69 14.13
CA THR A 316 3.07 -4.40 14.27
C THR A 316 2.15 -3.42 14.98
N VAL A 317 2.68 -2.69 15.96
CA VAL A 317 1.94 -1.65 16.70
C VAL A 317 2.72 -0.35 16.68
N VAL A 318 2.07 0.71 16.23
CA VAL A 318 2.59 2.08 16.21
C VAL A 318 1.91 2.86 17.33
N ASP A 319 2.66 3.20 18.38
CA ASP A 319 2.20 4.09 19.44
C ASP A 319 2.30 5.54 18.97
N GLN A 320 1.13 6.08 18.67
CA GLN A 320 0.95 7.42 18.13
C GLN A 320 1.29 8.55 19.12
N SER A 321 1.36 8.25 20.41
CA SER A 321 1.69 9.25 21.42
C SER A 321 3.19 9.38 21.65
N THR A 322 3.96 8.32 21.37
CA THR A 322 5.39 8.25 21.66
C THR A 322 6.28 8.20 20.42
N GLY A 323 5.72 7.94 19.23
CA GLY A 323 6.53 7.75 18.02
C GLY A 323 7.16 6.36 17.94
N LYS A 324 6.80 5.43 18.83
CA LYS A 324 7.43 4.12 18.92
C LYS A 324 6.64 3.07 18.12
N LEU A 325 7.34 2.35 17.26
CA LEU A 325 6.88 1.12 16.65
C LEU A 325 7.35 -0.06 17.50
N THR A 326 6.47 -1.03 17.75
CA THR A 326 6.79 -2.32 18.36
C THR A 326 6.27 -3.45 17.47
N SER A 327 7.14 -4.40 17.15
CA SER A 327 6.84 -5.54 16.28
C SER A 327 6.97 -6.84 17.05
N PHE A 328 6.11 -7.80 16.74
CA PHE A 328 6.06 -9.13 17.35
C PHE A 328 6.20 -10.22 16.30
N TRP A 329 6.92 -11.28 16.64
CA TRP A 329 6.91 -12.54 15.90
C TRP A 329 6.38 -13.66 16.79
N GLN A 330 5.56 -14.51 16.19
CA GLN A 330 4.88 -15.64 16.79
C GLN A 330 4.03 -15.27 18.00
N VAL A 331 3.04 -14.40 17.81
CA VAL A 331 2.03 -14.11 18.84
C VAL A 331 1.26 -15.39 19.17
N GLN A 332 1.25 -15.79 20.44
CA GLN A 332 0.79 -17.12 20.88
C GLN A 332 -0.64 -17.15 21.40
N THR A 333 -1.38 -16.05 21.28
CA THR A 333 -2.75 -15.95 21.80
C THR A 333 -3.61 -15.14 20.85
N VAL A 334 -4.74 -15.73 20.44
CA VAL A 334 -5.77 -15.10 19.60
C VAL A 334 -7.15 -15.59 20.09
N PRO A 335 -8.14 -14.72 20.32
CA PRO A 335 -8.01 -13.25 20.35
C PRO A 335 -7.11 -12.80 21.50
N LEU A 336 -6.51 -11.61 21.39
CA LEU A 336 -5.78 -11.01 22.51
C LEU A 336 -6.75 -10.74 23.68
N PRO A 337 -6.29 -10.85 24.95
CA PRO A 337 -7.13 -10.53 26.11
C PRO A 337 -7.71 -9.11 26.05
N ALA A 338 -9.04 -8.96 25.97
CA ALA A 338 -9.69 -7.67 25.68
C ALA A 338 -9.39 -6.55 26.70
N GLY A 339 -9.06 -6.90 27.96
CA GLY A 339 -8.73 -5.97 29.03
C GLY A 339 -7.23 -5.66 29.16
N GLY A 340 -6.39 -6.19 28.27
CA GLY A 340 -4.93 -6.15 28.43
C GLY A 340 -4.44 -7.33 29.26
N GLY A 341 -3.21 -7.25 29.75
CA GLY A 341 -2.59 -8.31 30.55
C GLY A 341 -1.24 -8.71 30.01
N ARG A 342 -1.03 -10.00 29.73
CA ARG A 342 0.23 -10.52 29.18
C ARG A 342 0.06 -10.90 27.72
N ILE A 343 1.07 -10.59 26.89
CA ILE A 343 1.17 -11.07 25.51
C ILE A 343 2.41 -11.96 25.40
N ASN A 344 2.21 -13.22 25.02
CA ASN A 344 3.28 -14.18 24.78
C ASN A 344 3.69 -14.14 23.30
N VAL A 345 4.98 -14.00 23.05
CA VAL A 345 5.58 -13.92 21.71
C VAL A 345 6.89 -14.71 21.68
N ALA A 346 7.35 -15.17 20.51
CA ALA A 346 8.71 -15.71 20.44
C ALA A 346 9.72 -14.57 20.63
N TRP A 347 9.61 -13.55 19.78
CA TRP A 347 10.48 -12.38 19.79
C TRP A 347 9.70 -11.10 19.59
N ALA A 348 10.28 -9.99 20.07
CA ALA A 348 9.76 -8.65 19.86
C ALA A 348 10.91 -7.69 19.60
N GLY A 349 10.61 -6.61 18.89
CA GLY A 349 11.55 -5.50 18.73
C GLY A 349 10.85 -4.15 18.68
N ASP A 350 11.61 -3.09 18.91
CA ASP A 350 11.13 -1.73 18.78
C ASP A 350 12.04 -0.83 17.94
N SER A 351 11.45 0.24 17.42
CA SER A 351 12.16 1.29 16.69
C SER A 351 11.37 2.60 16.73
N PRO A 352 12.04 3.75 16.58
CA PRO A 352 11.34 5.00 16.32
C PRO A 352 10.75 5.00 14.89
N VAL A 353 9.49 5.42 14.78
CA VAL A 353 8.79 5.58 13.49
C VAL A 353 9.39 6.71 12.65
N ASP A 354 10.08 7.64 13.27
CA ASP A 354 10.92 8.69 12.65
C ASP A 354 12.41 8.31 12.74
N GLY A 355 12.71 7.01 12.72
CA GLY A 355 14.05 6.46 12.80
C GLY A 355 14.72 6.18 11.46
N THR A 356 15.59 5.18 11.46
CA THR A 356 16.30 4.67 10.26
C THR A 356 15.65 3.42 9.66
N GLY A 357 14.52 2.95 10.19
CA GLY A 357 13.93 1.68 9.77
C GLY A 357 14.66 0.43 10.31
N LEU A 358 15.63 0.60 11.21
CA LEU A 358 16.33 -0.49 11.89
C LEU A 358 15.81 -0.66 13.31
N SER A 359 15.73 -1.91 13.77
CA SER A 359 15.34 -2.19 15.15
C SER A 359 16.38 -1.64 16.12
N THR A 360 15.91 -0.96 17.17
CA THR A 360 16.75 -0.39 18.24
C THR A 360 16.99 -1.42 19.34
N ARG A 361 15.95 -2.13 19.76
CA ARG A 361 16.03 -3.22 20.74
C ARG A 361 15.27 -4.42 20.21
N GLY A 362 15.87 -5.60 20.32
CA GLY A 362 15.26 -6.83 19.80
C GLY A 362 14.94 -6.75 18.30
N SER A 363 14.16 -7.70 17.80
CA SER A 363 13.61 -7.66 16.45
C SER A 363 12.47 -8.69 16.32
N ALA A 364 11.59 -8.47 15.36
CA ALA A 364 10.65 -9.47 14.88
C ALA A 364 10.87 -9.83 13.41
N THR A 365 11.93 -9.33 12.75
CA THR A 365 12.28 -9.63 11.35
C THR A 365 13.68 -10.24 11.27
N ALA A 366 13.94 -11.10 10.28
CA ALA A 366 15.18 -11.86 10.14
C ALA A 366 16.44 -10.97 10.02
N ALA A 367 16.31 -9.83 9.32
CA ALA A 367 17.40 -8.87 9.11
C ALA A 367 17.57 -7.82 10.22
N ASN A 368 16.76 -7.86 11.28
CA ASN A 368 16.69 -6.83 12.32
C ASN A 368 16.23 -5.46 11.80
N TYR A 369 15.32 -5.47 10.83
CA TYR A 369 14.60 -4.28 10.40
C TYR A 369 13.36 -4.03 11.26
N SER A 370 12.98 -2.76 11.33
CA SER A 370 11.64 -2.39 11.76
C SER A 370 10.63 -3.07 10.83
N SER A 371 9.52 -3.59 11.36
CA SER A 371 8.55 -4.34 10.55
C SER A 371 7.87 -3.50 9.46
N LEU A 372 7.84 -2.17 9.58
CA LEU A 372 7.35 -1.29 8.51
C LEU A 372 8.39 -1.01 7.42
N ALA A 373 9.66 -1.36 7.63
CA ALA A 373 10.73 -1.02 6.69
C ALA A 373 10.58 -1.85 5.41
N GLY A 374 10.24 -1.17 4.32
CA GLY A 374 10.10 -1.74 2.99
C GLY A 374 8.83 -2.58 2.75
N ARG A 375 7.91 -2.61 3.72
CA ARG A 375 6.62 -3.29 3.56
C ARG A 375 5.68 -2.44 2.72
N ILE A 376 5.09 -3.03 1.68
CA ILE A 376 4.14 -2.32 0.82
C ILE A 376 2.78 -2.22 1.51
N ARG A 377 2.15 -1.06 1.39
CA ARG A 377 0.79 -0.79 1.87
C ARG A 377 -0.23 -0.78 0.73
N ALA A 378 -1.49 -1.09 1.04
CA ALA A 378 -2.56 -1.08 0.04
C ALA A 378 -2.75 0.33 -0.52
N GLU A 379 -2.63 1.35 0.33
CA GLU A 379 -2.77 2.76 0.01
C GLU A 379 -1.74 3.21 -1.04
N GLU A 380 -0.51 2.70 -0.99
CA GLU A 380 0.56 3.03 -1.95
C GLU A 380 0.26 2.47 -3.34
N LEU A 381 -0.19 1.22 -3.41
CA LEU A 381 -0.58 0.62 -4.68
C LEU A 381 -1.85 1.27 -5.27
N GLN A 382 -2.81 1.59 -4.42
CA GLN A 382 -4.01 2.34 -4.77
C GLN A 382 -3.67 3.74 -5.30
N ALA A 383 -2.66 4.41 -4.74
CA ALA A 383 -2.13 5.67 -5.21
C ALA A 383 -1.17 5.55 -6.41
N GLY A 384 -0.77 4.34 -6.78
CA GLY A 384 0.15 4.09 -7.89
C GLY A 384 1.59 4.57 -7.63
N LYS A 385 1.97 4.81 -6.37
CA LYS A 385 3.30 5.30 -5.98
C LYS A 385 3.80 4.61 -4.70
N ILE A 386 5.04 4.14 -4.73
CA ILE A 386 5.78 3.61 -3.57
C ILE A 386 7.12 4.35 -3.52
N ASP A 387 7.37 5.09 -2.43
CA ASP A 387 8.54 5.96 -2.27
C ASP A 387 9.59 5.40 -1.30
N HIS A 388 9.76 4.08 -1.32
CA HIS A 388 10.75 3.40 -0.51
C HIS A 388 11.23 2.11 -1.19
N ALA A 389 12.37 1.61 -0.73
CA ALA A 389 12.90 0.31 -1.12
C ALA A 389 11.99 -0.80 -0.59
N LEU A 390 11.84 -1.89 -1.33
CA LEU A 390 10.97 -2.99 -0.93
C LEU A 390 11.69 -3.98 -0.02
N LEU A 391 10.98 -4.59 0.92
CA LEU A 391 11.45 -5.73 1.68
C LEU A 391 11.10 -7.00 0.94
N ILE A 392 12.09 -7.85 0.69
CA ILE A 392 11.88 -9.14 0.01
C ILE A 392 12.42 -10.32 0.82
N GLY A 393 11.70 -11.43 0.72
CA GLY A 393 12.11 -12.74 1.24
C GLY A 393 12.67 -13.62 0.14
N VAL A 394 13.82 -14.25 0.38
CA VAL A 394 14.41 -15.27 -0.53
C VAL A 394 14.27 -16.66 0.08
N ARG A 395 14.68 -17.74 -0.59
CA ARG A 395 14.61 -19.08 0.04
C ARG A 395 15.51 -19.21 1.25
N CYS A 396 16.75 -18.76 1.11
CA CYS A 396 17.80 -18.85 2.11
C CYS A 396 18.91 -17.85 1.76
N ASP A 397 19.74 -17.51 2.74
CA ASP A 397 20.90 -16.64 2.55
C ASP A 397 22.24 -17.41 2.64
N SER A 398 23.34 -16.72 2.41
CA SER A 398 24.70 -17.28 2.51
C SER A 398 25.16 -17.60 3.94
N GLY A 399 24.35 -17.30 4.97
CA GLY A 399 24.76 -17.28 6.37
C GLY A 399 25.60 -16.06 6.74
N GLN A 400 25.63 -15.04 5.89
CA GLN A 400 26.30 -13.75 6.11
C GLN A 400 25.27 -12.62 5.96
N TYR A 401 25.61 -11.45 6.49
CA TYR A 401 24.80 -10.23 6.37
C TYR A 401 25.65 -9.03 5.98
N VAL A 402 25.01 -8.03 5.35
CA VAL A 402 25.59 -6.74 5.01
C VAL A 402 24.63 -5.62 5.42
N PHE A 403 25.18 -4.44 5.71
CA PHE A 403 24.39 -3.26 6.08
C PHE A 403 23.30 -2.98 5.02
N PRO A 404 22.03 -2.79 5.42
CA PRO A 404 21.59 -2.39 6.76
C PRO A 404 21.29 -3.53 7.72
N ALA A 405 21.27 -4.77 7.25
CA ALA A 405 21.09 -5.93 8.11
C ALA A 405 22.28 -6.06 9.06
N ASN A 406 22.01 -6.49 10.28
CA ASN A 406 23.03 -6.87 11.27
C ASN A 406 22.86 -8.31 11.76
N HIS A 407 22.04 -9.09 11.05
CA HIS A 407 21.70 -10.47 11.35
C HIS A 407 21.34 -11.22 10.05
N SER A 408 21.47 -12.55 10.03
CA SER A 408 21.08 -13.42 8.92
C SER A 408 19.80 -14.20 9.21
N GLY A 409 19.06 -14.61 8.20
CA GLY A 409 17.90 -15.48 8.32
C GLY A 409 18.29 -16.95 8.30
N LEU A 410 17.52 -17.76 7.56
CA LEU A 410 17.80 -19.17 7.31
C LEU A 410 18.99 -19.32 6.33
N PRO A 411 20.16 -19.84 6.78
CA PRO A 411 21.27 -20.09 5.88
C PRO A 411 20.98 -21.24 4.93
N CYS A 412 21.49 -21.17 3.71
CA CYS A 412 21.27 -22.21 2.70
C CYS A 412 21.78 -23.59 3.12
N THR A 413 22.81 -23.69 3.97
CA THR A 413 23.26 -24.97 4.54
C THR A 413 22.22 -25.65 5.43
N LYS A 414 21.26 -24.89 5.96
CA LYS A 414 20.18 -25.37 6.85
C LYS A 414 18.82 -25.41 6.18
N SER A 415 18.71 -24.99 4.91
CA SER A 415 17.48 -25.16 4.15
C SER A 415 17.17 -26.65 3.95
N LYS A 416 15.92 -26.98 3.58
CA LYS A 416 15.52 -28.35 3.25
C LYS A 416 15.03 -28.44 1.79
N PRO A 417 15.70 -29.20 0.91
CA PRO A 417 17.06 -29.74 1.07
C PRO A 417 18.12 -28.64 1.30
N ALA A 418 19.27 -29.02 1.86
CA ALA A 418 20.40 -28.12 2.06
C ALA A 418 20.99 -27.70 0.71
N LEU A 419 21.35 -26.43 0.60
CA LEU A 419 21.91 -25.82 -0.61
C LEU A 419 23.30 -25.23 -0.32
N ALA A 420 24.14 -25.19 -1.36
CA ALA A 420 25.43 -24.50 -1.28
C ALA A 420 25.24 -22.98 -1.08
N THR A 421 26.08 -22.39 -0.24
CA THR A 421 26.12 -20.94 0.06
C THR A 421 26.88 -20.12 -0.96
N ALA A 422 27.67 -20.76 -1.84
CA ALA A 422 28.36 -20.09 -2.93
C ALA A 422 27.34 -19.33 -3.79
N ASP A 423 27.59 -18.02 -3.94
CA ASP A 423 26.73 -17.08 -4.68
C ASP A 423 25.28 -16.98 -4.18
N ALA A 424 24.96 -17.52 -2.99
CA ALA A 424 23.73 -17.15 -2.30
C ALA A 424 23.83 -15.68 -1.84
N PRO A 425 22.73 -14.91 -1.89
CA PRO A 425 22.76 -13.54 -1.40
C PRO A 425 23.04 -13.50 0.11
N ALA A 426 23.72 -12.46 0.59
CA ALA A 426 23.77 -12.16 2.01
C ALA A 426 22.46 -11.48 2.45
N MET A 427 22.07 -11.67 3.71
CA MET A 427 20.99 -10.87 4.30
C MET A 427 21.35 -9.39 4.23
N GLY A 428 20.40 -8.53 3.92
CA GLY A 428 20.60 -7.09 3.70
C GLY A 428 21.18 -6.69 2.35
N SER A 429 21.43 -7.64 1.44
CA SER A 429 21.83 -7.30 0.07
C SER A 429 20.75 -6.42 -0.60
N LEU A 430 21.20 -5.35 -1.27
CA LEU A 430 20.33 -4.42 -2.00
C LEU A 430 20.31 -4.79 -3.48
N LEU A 431 19.14 -5.18 -3.97
CA LEU A 431 18.90 -5.40 -5.38
C LEU A 431 18.31 -4.16 -6.03
N ARG A 432 18.66 -3.93 -7.30
CA ARG A 432 18.04 -2.92 -8.15
C ARG A 432 17.47 -3.59 -9.39
N LEU A 433 16.28 -3.18 -9.81
CA LEU A 433 15.83 -3.43 -11.18
C LEU A 433 16.51 -2.43 -12.10
N ASN A 434 17.48 -2.88 -12.92
CA ASN A 434 18.22 -2.02 -13.82
C ASN A 434 17.42 -1.67 -15.09
N MET A 435 16.33 -0.94 -14.89
CA MET A 435 15.45 -0.38 -15.92
C MET A 435 15.12 1.06 -15.56
N THR A 436 15.15 1.97 -16.53
CA THR A 436 14.66 3.35 -16.34
C THR A 436 13.13 3.37 -16.24
N THR A 437 12.57 4.44 -15.65
CA THR A 437 11.11 4.67 -15.64
C THR A 437 10.52 4.62 -17.05
N ALA A 438 11.21 5.19 -18.04
CA ALA A 438 10.79 5.15 -19.44
C ALA A 438 10.75 3.72 -20.01
N GLN A 439 11.73 2.88 -19.69
CA GLN A 439 11.72 1.46 -20.11
C GLN A 439 10.59 0.67 -19.43
N ILE A 440 10.27 0.98 -18.18
CA ILE A 440 9.15 0.37 -17.46
C ILE A 440 7.80 0.81 -18.07
N ASP A 441 7.66 2.09 -18.41
CA ASP A 441 6.46 2.61 -19.05
C ASP A 441 6.28 2.07 -20.47
N ALA A 442 7.38 1.80 -21.18
CA ALA A 442 7.39 1.17 -22.50
C ALA A 442 7.15 -0.35 -22.50
N LEU A 443 6.99 -1.00 -21.33
CA LEU A 443 6.61 -2.41 -21.27
C LEU A 443 5.25 -2.64 -21.97
N PRO A 444 4.98 -3.85 -22.50
CA PRO A 444 3.74 -4.16 -23.21
C PRO A 444 2.49 -3.70 -22.45
N ALA A 445 1.48 -3.23 -23.19
CA ALA A 445 0.23 -2.74 -22.61
C ALA A 445 -0.49 -3.78 -21.73
N ALA A 446 -0.21 -5.08 -21.93
CA ALA A 446 -0.71 -6.17 -21.10
C ALA A 446 -0.14 -6.17 -19.66
N VAL A 447 1.00 -5.51 -19.41
CA VAL A 447 1.43 -5.25 -18.02
C VAL A 447 0.43 -4.26 -17.40
N PRO A 448 -0.11 -4.51 -16.20
CA PRO A 448 -0.97 -3.53 -15.51
C PRO A 448 -0.20 -2.33 -14.93
N THR A 449 -0.87 -1.19 -14.76
CA THR A 449 -0.29 0.01 -14.14
C THR A 449 0.29 -0.26 -12.76
N TRP A 450 -0.41 -1.04 -11.92
CA TRP A 450 0.07 -1.35 -10.58
C TRP A 450 1.37 -2.19 -10.56
N LYS A 451 1.58 -3.07 -11.56
CA LYS A 451 2.88 -3.77 -11.69
C LYS A 451 3.98 -2.76 -11.99
N ARG A 452 3.72 -1.77 -12.86
CA ARG A 452 4.70 -0.70 -13.15
C ARG A 452 5.02 0.13 -11.91
N THR A 453 4.06 0.41 -11.04
CA THR A 453 4.31 1.09 -9.75
C THR A 453 5.38 0.35 -8.94
N ILE A 454 5.24 -0.96 -8.79
CA ILE A 454 6.21 -1.80 -8.07
C ILE A 454 7.57 -1.79 -8.79
N LEU A 455 7.59 -2.00 -10.11
CA LEU A 455 8.85 -1.99 -10.89
C LEU A 455 9.58 -0.65 -10.79
N LYS A 456 8.86 0.48 -10.76
CA LYS A 456 9.43 1.81 -10.55
C LYS A 456 10.09 1.91 -9.18
N ALA A 457 9.43 1.43 -8.12
CA ALA A 457 10.03 1.38 -6.78
C ALA A 457 11.30 0.51 -6.74
N MET A 458 11.27 -0.68 -7.35
CA MET A 458 12.44 -1.57 -7.47
C MET A 458 13.60 -0.94 -8.25
N SER A 459 13.31 -0.04 -9.20
CA SER A 459 14.32 0.66 -9.99
C SER A 459 14.89 1.88 -9.27
N GLN A 460 14.02 2.65 -8.61
CA GLN A 460 14.35 3.94 -8.00
C GLN A 460 14.92 3.80 -6.59
N TYR A 461 14.41 2.87 -5.79
CA TYR A 461 14.81 2.68 -4.38
C TYR A 461 15.45 1.30 -4.13
N GLY A 462 15.10 0.30 -4.95
CA GLY A 462 15.64 -1.05 -4.85
C GLY A 462 14.82 -1.97 -3.94
N MET A 463 15.41 -3.11 -3.60
CA MET A 463 14.82 -4.14 -2.76
C MET A 463 15.87 -4.71 -1.82
N TYR A 464 15.61 -4.66 -0.52
CA TYR A 464 16.46 -5.30 0.49
C TYR A 464 16.00 -6.74 0.71
N ILE A 465 16.94 -7.67 0.64
CA ILE A 465 16.74 -9.01 1.18
C ILE A 465 16.69 -8.86 2.70
N GLY A 466 15.53 -9.11 3.29
CA GLY A 466 15.36 -8.99 4.73
C GLY A 466 14.69 -10.20 5.39
N GLU A 467 14.19 -11.14 4.60
CA GLU A 467 13.55 -12.36 5.06
C GLU A 467 14.03 -13.61 4.29
N THR A 468 13.75 -14.78 4.84
CA THR A 468 14.04 -16.08 4.22
C THR A 468 12.84 -17.03 4.28
N GLY A 469 12.85 -18.12 3.52
CA GLY A 469 11.77 -19.11 3.48
C GLY A 469 10.92 -19.10 2.21
N SER A 470 11.19 -18.21 1.26
CA SER A 470 10.45 -18.14 -0.01
C SER A 470 10.66 -19.39 -0.88
N SER A 471 9.59 -19.92 -1.47
CA SER A 471 9.68 -20.94 -2.54
C SER A 471 9.96 -20.33 -3.92
N PHE A 472 9.95 -18.99 -4.06
CA PHE A 472 10.02 -18.24 -5.32
C PHE A 472 11.39 -17.55 -5.49
N TYR A 473 11.61 -16.84 -6.60
CA TYR A 473 12.77 -15.93 -6.75
C TYR A 473 12.88 -15.04 -5.51
N PHE A 474 11.74 -14.46 -5.15
CA PHE A 474 11.49 -13.80 -3.90
C PHE A 474 9.97 -13.63 -3.71
N ASN A 475 9.54 -13.37 -2.46
CA ASN A 475 8.27 -12.72 -2.16
C ASN A 475 8.54 -11.28 -1.72
N VAL A 476 7.53 -10.43 -1.84
CA VAL A 476 7.57 -9.05 -1.34
C VAL A 476 6.71 -9.00 -0.09
N GLU A 477 7.19 -8.34 0.95
CA GLU A 477 6.43 -8.19 2.19
C GLU A 477 5.37 -7.09 2.04
N THR A 478 4.15 -7.38 2.50
CA THR A 478 2.99 -6.48 2.42
C THR A 478 2.30 -6.36 3.76
N GLU A 479 1.61 -5.25 3.98
CA GLU A 479 0.65 -5.16 5.07
C GLU A 479 -0.52 -6.13 4.89
N SER A 480 -1.24 -6.39 5.98
CA SER A 480 -2.33 -7.37 5.99
C SER A 480 -3.70 -6.76 5.75
N GLY A 481 -4.62 -7.54 5.18
CA GLY A 481 -6.04 -7.17 5.06
C GLY A 481 -6.76 -7.14 6.42
N ASN A 482 -6.31 -7.96 7.37
CA ASN A 482 -6.97 -8.12 8.67
C ASN A 482 -6.78 -6.90 9.59
N GLN A 483 -5.83 -6.01 9.29
CA GLN A 483 -5.71 -4.71 9.96
C GLN A 483 -6.93 -3.80 9.70
N TYR A 484 -7.60 -3.98 8.56
CA TYR A 484 -8.84 -3.27 8.20
C TYR A 484 -10.08 -3.98 8.74
N THR A 485 -10.21 -5.28 8.45
CA THR A 485 -11.43 -6.04 8.76
C THR A 485 -11.67 -6.18 10.25
N SER A 486 -10.60 -6.36 11.05
CA SER A 486 -10.68 -6.38 12.52
C SER A 486 -11.22 -5.07 13.12
N ARG A 487 -11.17 -3.97 12.35
CA ARG A 487 -11.71 -2.65 12.74
C ARG A 487 -13.08 -2.36 12.15
N GLY A 488 -13.70 -3.34 11.49
CA GLY A 488 -14.99 -3.19 10.82
C GLY A 488 -14.94 -2.38 9.53
N ALA A 489 -13.74 -2.16 8.95
CA ALA A 489 -13.60 -1.53 7.65
C ALA A 489 -13.47 -2.57 6.53
N PRO A 490 -13.81 -2.21 5.28
CA PRO A 490 -13.50 -3.03 4.11
C PRO A 490 -12.00 -3.30 4.01
N ASP A 491 -11.64 -4.51 3.56
CA ASP A 491 -10.26 -4.87 3.26
C ASP A 491 -9.76 -4.09 2.03
N ALA A 492 -8.77 -3.24 2.24
CA ALA A 492 -8.16 -2.42 1.19
C ALA A 492 -7.43 -3.27 0.13
N TRP A 493 -6.84 -4.41 0.51
CA TRP A 493 -6.18 -5.33 -0.40
C TRP A 493 -7.17 -6.09 -1.27
N LEU A 494 -8.29 -6.55 -0.70
CA LEU A 494 -9.36 -7.16 -1.52
C LEU A 494 -10.00 -6.13 -2.46
N SER A 495 -10.22 -4.91 -1.98
CA SER A 495 -10.73 -3.81 -2.80
C SER A 495 -9.79 -3.50 -3.97
N PHE A 496 -8.49 -3.45 -3.69
CA PHE A 496 -7.45 -3.25 -4.70
C PHE A 496 -7.37 -4.43 -5.70
N ALA A 497 -7.40 -5.66 -5.20
CA ALA A 497 -7.37 -6.87 -6.01
C ALA A 497 -8.58 -6.96 -6.96
N ALA A 498 -9.79 -6.68 -6.45
CA ALA A 498 -11.00 -6.62 -7.26
C ALA A 498 -10.92 -5.54 -8.33
N SER A 499 -10.46 -4.34 -7.97
CA SER A 499 -10.29 -3.20 -8.89
C SER A 499 -9.29 -3.49 -10.02
N ASN A 500 -8.37 -4.42 -9.81
CA ASN A 500 -7.34 -4.81 -10.77
C ASN A 500 -7.57 -6.20 -11.36
N ASN A 501 -8.78 -6.76 -11.21
CA ASN A 501 -9.17 -8.06 -11.75
C ASN A 501 -8.19 -9.20 -11.38
N TRP A 502 -7.71 -9.22 -10.14
CA TRP A 502 -6.83 -10.29 -9.70
C TRP A 502 -7.57 -11.63 -9.77
N PRO A 503 -7.00 -12.66 -10.41
CA PRO A 503 -7.64 -13.95 -10.52
C PRO A 503 -7.69 -14.65 -9.17
N GLN A 504 -8.71 -15.48 -8.98
CA GLN A 504 -8.74 -16.44 -7.89
C GLN A 504 -7.59 -17.45 -8.08
N VAL A 505 -6.84 -17.69 -7.02
CA VAL A 505 -5.70 -18.62 -7.05
C VAL A 505 -6.06 -19.85 -6.23
N ALA A 506 -5.98 -21.03 -6.86
CA ALA A 506 -6.19 -22.30 -6.17
C ALA A 506 -5.08 -22.58 -5.14
N ALA A 507 -5.43 -23.30 -4.08
CA ALA A 507 -4.45 -23.85 -3.15
C ALA A 507 -3.46 -24.78 -3.87
N ASN A 508 -2.21 -24.78 -3.43
CA ASN A 508 -1.19 -25.73 -3.88
C ASN A 508 -0.19 -26.03 -2.76
N ALA A 509 0.76 -26.94 -3.04
CA ALA A 509 1.74 -27.39 -2.05
C ALA A 509 2.64 -26.26 -1.52
N ASP A 510 2.95 -25.24 -2.33
CA ASP A 510 3.77 -24.10 -1.90
C ASP A 510 2.95 -23.04 -1.15
N TYR A 511 1.63 -23.01 -1.33
CA TYR A 511 0.75 -22.04 -0.68
C TYR A 511 -0.70 -22.61 -0.59
N PRO A 512 -1.06 -23.24 0.53
CA PRO A 512 -2.25 -24.10 0.65
C PRO A 512 -3.59 -23.37 0.89
N TYR A 513 -3.63 -22.04 0.79
CA TYR A 513 -4.84 -21.24 1.05
C TYR A 513 -5.78 -21.21 -0.17
N ALA A 514 -6.97 -21.81 -0.08
CA ALA A 514 -7.86 -22.04 -1.24
C ALA A 514 -8.72 -20.83 -1.66
N HIS A 515 -8.84 -19.80 -0.83
CA HIS A 515 -9.74 -18.65 -1.01
C HIS A 515 -8.97 -17.33 -1.03
N ARG A 516 -8.19 -17.13 -2.08
CA ARG A 516 -7.37 -15.93 -2.27
C ARG A 516 -7.40 -15.41 -3.69
N LEU A 517 -7.24 -14.10 -3.81
CA LEU A 517 -6.93 -13.43 -5.06
C LEU A 517 -5.43 -13.21 -5.15
N GLY A 518 -4.84 -13.29 -6.33
CA GLY A 518 -3.43 -12.96 -6.47
C GLY A 518 -2.96 -12.76 -7.89
N SER A 519 -2.15 -11.74 -8.09
CA SER A 519 -1.50 -11.46 -9.37
C SER A 519 -0.15 -10.83 -9.09
N MET A 520 0.93 -11.46 -9.56
CA MET A 520 2.26 -10.85 -9.73
C MET A 520 3.11 -11.75 -10.64
N ARG A 521 2.93 -13.07 -10.53
CA ARG A 521 3.47 -14.08 -11.46
C ARG A 521 3.12 -13.77 -12.91
N ALA A 522 3.76 -14.50 -13.83
CA ALA A 522 3.34 -14.55 -15.22
C ALA A 522 1.84 -14.87 -15.24
N ASN A 523 1.03 -13.90 -15.70
CA ASN A 523 -0.36 -14.20 -16.00
C ASN A 523 -0.36 -14.99 -17.33
N ALA A 524 -1.54 -15.37 -17.80
CA ALA A 524 -1.77 -15.52 -19.24
C ALA A 524 -1.66 -14.16 -19.98
N ASP A 525 -0.80 -13.24 -19.52
CA ASP A 525 -0.49 -11.96 -20.16
C ASP A 525 0.46 -12.13 -21.35
N GLY A 526 1.02 -13.33 -21.54
CA GLY A 526 1.89 -13.66 -22.66
C GLY A 526 3.27 -13.02 -22.58
N ILE A 527 3.66 -12.52 -21.41
CA ILE A 527 4.92 -11.79 -21.21
C ILE A 527 5.99 -12.72 -20.69
N ASP A 528 7.15 -12.73 -21.35
CA ASP A 528 8.36 -13.34 -20.81
C ASP A 528 8.97 -12.43 -19.73
N TRP A 529 8.38 -12.49 -18.54
CA TRP A 529 8.81 -11.71 -17.38
C TRP A 529 10.27 -11.97 -16.99
N ASP A 530 10.74 -13.19 -17.18
CA ASP A 530 12.10 -13.56 -16.82
C ASP A 530 13.11 -12.89 -17.77
N ALA A 531 12.88 -12.95 -19.09
CA ALA A 531 13.75 -12.28 -20.05
C ALA A 531 13.61 -10.75 -20.02
N MET A 532 12.39 -10.22 -19.89
CA MET A 532 12.13 -8.78 -20.02
C MET A 532 12.43 -7.98 -18.76
N VAL A 533 12.19 -8.56 -17.58
CA VAL A 533 12.24 -7.84 -16.29
C VAL A 533 13.26 -8.46 -15.35
N TRP A 534 13.09 -9.74 -14.98
CA TRP A 534 13.92 -10.33 -13.93
C TRP A 534 15.38 -10.56 -14.36
N SER A 535 15.66 -10.63 -15.65
CA SER A 535 17.03 -10.60 -16.21
C SER A 535 17.78 -9.30 -15.98
N LYS A 536 17.07 -8.22 -15.62
CA LYS A 536 17.64 -6.89 -15.38
C LYS A 536 17.95 -6.63 -13.91
N LEU A 537 17.74 -7.62 -13.03
CA LEU A 537 18.13 -7.50 -11.64
C LEU A 537 19.66 -7.42 -11.52
N VAL A 538 20.12 -6.57 -10.62
CA VAL A 538 21.52 -6.45 -10.23
C VAL A 538 21.61 -6.30 -8.71
N VAL A 539 22.72 -6.75 -8.12
CA VAL A 539 23.05 -6.53 -6.71
C VAL A 539 24.00 -5.35 -6.61
N LEU A 540 23.68 -4.40 -5.74
CA LEU A 540 24.51 -3.22 -5.49
C LEU A 540 25.58 -3.54 -4.44
N ASP A 541 26.71 -2.84 -4.54
CA ASP A 541 27.77 -2.92 -3.53
C ASP A 541 27.26 -2.36 -2.19
N PRO A 542 27.56 -2.99 -1.04
CA PRO A 542 27.17 -2.47 0.26
C PRO A 542 27.57 -1.01 0.52
N CYS A 543 28.62 -0.49 -0.14
CA CYS A 543 28.97 0.92 -0.04
C CYS A 543 27.83 1.87 -0.48
N VAL A 544 26.94 1.43 -1.39
CA VAL A 544 25.79 2.22 -1.85
C VAL A 544 24.83 2.44 -0.68
N THR A 545 24.49 1.37 0.04
CA THR A 545 23.65 1.48 1.22
C THR A 545 24.35 2.24 2.35
N GLN A 546 25.68 2.20 2.44
CA GLN A 546 26.40 2.98 3.45
C GLN A 546 26.53 4.47 3.07
N GLY A 547 26.24 4.84 1.81
CA GLY A 547 26.46 6.20 1.30
C GLY A 547 27.94 6.55 1.05
N ASN A 548 28.79 5.53 0.91
CA ASN A 548 30.22 5.66 0.64
C ASN A 548 30.55 5.52 -0.86
N CYS A 549 29.55 5.15 -1.65
CA CYS A 549 29.46 5.14 -3.11
C CYS A 549 27.96 5.13 -3.47
#